data_AF-A0A1G3T4X2-F1
#
_entry.id   AF-A0A1G3T4X2-F1
#
_cell.length_a   1.000
_cell.length_b   1.000
_cell.length_c   1.000
_cell.angle_alpha   90.00
_cell.angle_beta   90.00
_cell.angle_gamma   90.00
#
_symmetry.space_group_name_H-M   'P 1'
#
loop_
_entity.id
_entity.type
_entity.pdbx_description
1 polymer ?
#
loop_
_entity_poly.entity_id
_entity_poly.type
_entity_poly.pdbx_seq_one_letter_code
_entity_poly.pdbx_strand_id
1 'polypeptide(L)'
;MNNSAKIAILIVLAILGVLAGAITQSVGTLIAVILVIALVSVGLIASPNSGHDNVQKHLDNFLQLMQFKRNRLPKLDAEAGSVEDKINILAKAHEDMLLADTLVAGEMVLLADKVGQGHYMCRVMSDTKTPHVHLLRKTMNSMLDATEKNIDSAIKVLEALSEGRFSTRAEVNVEGKMGQMLSKINELGVALESMEHQNNEAKEVLDNNTKHLKSTIEELRSTKFVELNGMINSTVERIQSVAGKEHELSGNLQALVGNAQETKAILVTIGDIADQTNLLALNAAIEAARAGEHGRGFAVVADEVRKLAERTQKSLAEISATINVLIQAINDNSESLHQNMDEMMDLTHYVGTVDQKMDELLISMDAMS
;
A
#
# COMPACT_ATOMS: atom_id res chain seq x y z
N MET A 1 -98.61 -22.51 -26.35
CA MET A 1 -98.07 -21.32 -25.66
C MET A 1 -98.30 -20.11 -26.56
N ASN A 2 -99.05 -19.11 -26.09
CA ASN A 2 -99.45 -17.96 -26.91
C ASN A 2 -98.21 -17.13 -27.31
N ASN A 3 -98.21 -16.47 -28.47
CA ASN A 3 -97.00 -15.83 -29.04
C ASN A 3 -96.39 -14.79 -28.08
N SER A 4 -97.23 -14.11 -27.30
CA SER A 4 -96.83 -13.16 -26.26
C SER A 4 -96.07 -13.79 -25.09
N ALA A 5 -96.36 -15.05 -24.75
CA ALA A 5 -95.66 -15.76 -23.68
C ALA A 5 -94.25 -16.23 -24.11
N LYS A 6 -94.07 -16.54 -25.40
CA LYS A 6 -92.74 -16.82 -25.97
C LYS A 6 -91.86 -15.56 -25.98
N ILE A 7 -92.44 -14.42 -26.35
CA ILE A 7 -91.76 -13.12 -26.34
C ILE A 7 -91.35 -12.73 -24.91
N ALA A 8 -92.22 -12.92 -23.91
CA ALA A 8 -91.90 -12.64 -22.52
C ALA A 8 -90.74 -13.51 -21.99
N ILE A 9 -90.72 -14.81 -22.31
CA ILE A 9 -89.64 -15.72 -21.89
C ILE A 9 -88.31 -15.36 -22.55
N LEU A 10 -88.32 -14.94 -23.81
CA LEU A 10 -87.13 -14.48 -24.52
C LEU A 10 -86.57 -13.17 -23.96
N ILE A 11 -87.44 -12.22 -23.60
CA ILE A 11 -87.02 -10.97 -22.94
C ILE A 11 -86.40 -11.27 -21.57
N VAL A 12 -87.00 -12.19 -20.80
CA VAL A 12 -86.47 -12.61 -19.49
C VAL A 12 -85.11 -13.32 -19.63
N LEU A 13 -84.93 -14.18 -20.64
CA LEU A 13 -83.64 -14.83 -20.91
C LEU A 13 -82.56 -13.84 -21.39
N ALA A 14 -82.95 -12.83 -22.19
CA ALA A 14 -82.03 -11.76 -22.59
C ALA A 14 -81.60 -10.90 -21.38
N ILE A 15 -82.54 -10.57 -20.48
CA ILE A 15 -82.25 -9.84 -19.24
C ILE A 15 -81.35 -10.67 -18.31
N LEU A 16 -81.61 -11.98 -18.17
CA LEU A 16 -80.77 -12.90 -17.39
C LEU A 16 -79.36 -13.06 -17.98
N GLY A 17 -79.22 -13.08 -19.30
CA GLY A 17 -77.93 -13.10 -19.99
C GLY A 17 -77.13 -11.81 -19.79
N VAL A 18 -77.80 -10.65 -19.79
CA VAL A 18 -77.19 -9.35 -19.45
C VAL A 18 -76.71 -9.34 -18.00
N LEU A 19 -77.51 -9.87 -17.06
CA LEU A 19 -77.15 -9.97 -15.65
C LEU A 19 -75.99 -10.96 -15.41
N ALA A 20 -75.95 -12.08 -16.13
CA ALA A 20 -74.86 -13.05 -16.04
C ALA A 20 -73.55 -12.53 -16.65
N GLY A 21 -73.63 -11.77 -17.75
CA GLY A 21 -72.47 -11.16 -18.39
C GLY A 21 -71.86 -9.98 -17.61
N ALA A 22 -72.66 -9.26 -16.82
CA ALA A 22 -72.17 -8.20 -15.94
C ALA A 22 -71.19 -8.72 -14.85
N ILE A 23 -71.20 -10.03 -14.59
CA ILE A 23 -70.30 -10.69 -13.62
C ILE A 23 -68.91 -10.94 -14.24
N THR A 24 -68.79 -11.02 -15.57
CA THR A 24 -67.52 -11.20 -16.30
C THR A 24 -67.08 -9.87 -16.93
N GLN A 25 -66.19 -9.14 -16.26
CA GLN A 25 -65.82 -7.73 -16.52
C GLN A 25 -65.07 -7.43 -17.86
N SER A 26 -65.39 -8.08 -18.98
CA SER A 26 -64.86 -7.70 -20.29
C SER A 26 -65.96 -7.12 -21.19
N VAL A 27 -65.99 -5.79 -21.29
CA VAL A 27 -66.99 -5.00 -22.05
C VAL A 27 -67.15 -5.48 -23.50
N GLY A 28 -66.08 -5.97 -24.14
CA GLY A 28 -66.12 -6.47 -25.52
C GLY A 28 -66.90 -7.78 -25.69
N THR A 29 -66.80 -8.70 -24.74
CA THR A 29 -67.56 -9.97 -24.79
C THR A 29 -69.03 -9.73 -24.44
N LEU A 30 -69.29 -8.81 -23.51
CA LEU A 30 -70.65 -8.40 -23.14
C LEU A 30 -71.40 -7.79 -24.33
N ILE A 31 -70.77 -6.87 -25.07
CA ILE A 31 -71.38 -6.25 -26.26
C ILE A 31 -71.58 -7.29 -27.37
N ALA A 32 -70.60 -8.16 -27.63
CA ALA A 32 -70.72 -9.21 -28.64
C ALA A 32 -71.85 -10.20 -28.30
N VAL A 33 -71.98 -10.62 -27.05
CA VAL A 33 -73.05 -11.50 -26.58
C VAL A 33 -74.41 -10.81 -26.66
N ILE A 34 -74.52 -9.54 -26.26
CA ILE A 34 -75.76 -8.76 -26.37
C ILE A 34 -76.16 -8.56 -27.84
N LEU A 35 -75.21 -8.27 -28.73
CA LEU A 35 -75.47 -8.10 -30.17
C LEU A 35 -75.90 -9.42 -30.82
N VAL A 36 -75.30 -10.54 -30.42
CA VAL A 36 -75.66 -11.87 -30.91
C VAL A 36 -77.04 -12.28 -30.38
N ILE A 37 -77.35 -12.02 -29.12
CA ILE A 37 -78.69 -12.27 -28.56
C ILE A 37 -79.73 -11.37 -29.22
N ALA A 38 -79.41 -10.10 -29.47
CA ALA A 38 -80.28 -9.16 -30.20
C ALA A 38 -80.50 -9.58 -31.65
N LEU A 39 -79.47 -10.06 -32.34
CA LEU A 39 -79.55 -10.56 -33.72
C LEU A 39 -80.35 -11.87 -33.80
N VAL A 40 -80.17 -12.77 -32.84
CA VAL A 40 -80.93 -14.03 -32.73
C VAL A 40 -82.41 -13.75 -32.46
N SER A 41 -82.71 -12.82 -31.55
CA SER A 41 -84.10 -12.44 -31.22
C SER A 41 -84.81 -11.71 -32.37
N VAL A 42 -84.10 -10.92 -33.18
CA VAL A 42 -84.66 -10.32 -34.41
C VAL A 42 -84.82 -11.36 -35.52
N GLY A 43 -83.85 -12.27 -35.70
CA GLY A 43 -83.92 -13.36 -36.69
C GLY A 43 -85.04 -14.37 -36.43
N LEU A 44 -85.31 -14.68 -35.15
CA LEU A 44 -86.42 -15.53 -34.70
C LEU A 44 -87.81 -14.96 -35.03
N ILE A 45 -87.93 -13.63 -35.19
CA ILE A 45 -89.20 -12.97 -35.52
C ILE A 45 -89.43 -12.94 -37.04
N ALA A 46 -88.38 -13.07 -37.85
CA ALA A 46 -88.43 -12.70 -39.27
C ALA A 46 -88.48 -13.87 -40.29
N SER A 47 -88.31 -15.15 -39.91
CA SER A 47 -88.30 -16.25 -40.89
C SER A 47 -89.02 -17.53 -40.43
N PRO A 48 -90.01 -18.05 -41.19
CA PRO A 48 -90.62 -19.33 -40.93
C PRO A 48 -89.85 -20.48 -41.63
N ASN A 49 -89.50 -21.49 -40.82
CA ASN A 49 -89.03 -22.84 -41.16
C ASN A 49 -87.56 -23.07 -41.60
N SER A 50 -86.94 -24.06 -40.92
CA SER A 50 -85.69 -24.80 -41.18
C SER A 50 -84.32 -24.22 -40.80
N GLY A 51 -84.15 -22.91 -40.57
CA GLY A 51 -82.83 -22.32 -40.21
C GLY A 51 -82.42 -22.39 -38.72
N HIS A 52 -83.36 -22.72 -37.82
CA HIS A 52 -83.20 -22.52 -36.38
C HIS A 52 -82.13 -23.39 -35.72
N ASP A 53 -82.04 -24.68 -36.07
CA ASP A 53 -81.07 -25.61 -35.45
C ASP A 53 -79.62 -25.30 -35.84
N ASN A 54 -79.38 -24.76 -37.04
CA ASN A 54 -78.03 -24.44 -37.53
C ASN A 54 -77.47 -23.19 -36.83
N VAL A 55 -78.32 -22.18 -36.61
CA VAL A 55 -77.93 -20.96 -35.89
C VAL A 55 -77.65 -21.27 -34.41
N GLN A 56 -78.46 -22.13 -33.77
CA GLN A 56 -78.23 -22.53 -32.37
C GLN A 56 -76.92 -23.31 -32.21
N LYS A 57 -76.64 -24.28 -33.09
CA LYS A 57 -75.35 -24.99 -33.09
C LYS A 57 -74.16 -24.07 -33.36
N HIS A 58 -74.32 -23.09 -34.25
CA HIS A 58 -73.25 -22.14 -34.54
C HIS A 58 -73.01 -21.17 -33.38
N LEU A 59 -74.06 -20.79 -32.66
CA LEU A 59 -73.96 -20.02 -31.42
C LEU A 59 -73.26 -20.81 -30.31
N ASP A 60 -73.59 -22.09 -30.13
CA ASP A 60 -72.89 -22.97 -29.19
C ASP A 60 -71.41 -23.12 -29.57
N ASN A 61 -71.10 -23.23 -30.87
CA ASN A 61 -69.74 -23.25 -31.35
C ASN A 61 -69.02 -21.91 -31.11
N PHE A 62 -69.69 -20.78 -31.29
CA PHE A 62 -69.13 -19.46 -31.00
C PHE A 62 -68.90 -19.27 -29.49
N LEU A 63 -69.82 -19.75 -28.64
CA LEU A 63 -69.60 -19.82 -27.19
C LEU A 63 -68.41 -20.71 -26.84
N GLN A 64 -68.21 -21.83 -27.54
CA GLN A 64 -67.02 -22.67 -27.36
C GLN A 64 -65.74 -21.97 -27.82
N LEU A 65 -65.76 -21.17 -28.89
CA LEU A 65 -64.65 -20.31 -29.32
C LEU A 65 -64.32 -19.27 -28.24
N MET A 66 -65.33 -18.59 -27.72
CA MET A 66 -65.20 -17.61 -26.63
C MET A 66 -64.69 -18.23 -25.32
N GLN A 67 -64.98 -19.52 -25.10
CA GLN A 67 -64.47 -20.32 -23.98
C GLN A 67 -63.09 -20.97 -24.27
N PHE A 68 -62.44 -20.64 -25.38
CA PHE A 68 -61.16 -21.22 -25.81
C PHE A 68 -61.18 -22.75 -25.99
N LYS A 69 -62.37 -23.35 -26.11
CA LYS A 69 -62.52 -24.80 -26.38
C LYS A 69 -62.37 -25.14 -27.86
N ARG A 70 -62.37 -24.12 -28.73
CA ARG A 70 -62.21 -24.24 -30.18
C ARG A 70 -61.48 -23.02 -30.72
N ASN A 71 -60.75 -23.18 -31.83
CA ASN A 71 -59.91 -22.12 -32.40
C ASN A 71 -60.47 -21.48 -33.68
N ARG A 72 -61.46 -22.12 -34.31
CA ARG A 72 -62.09 -21.65 -35.56
C ARG A 72 -63.55 -22.09 -35.67
N LEU A 73 -64.34 -21.31 -36.39
CA LEU A 73 -65.73 -21.57 -36.72
C LEU A 73 -65.90 -21.84 -38.22
N PRO A 74 -66.70 -22.86 -38.61
CA PRO A 74 -67.07 -23.07 -40.00
C PRO A 74 -68.02 -21.96 -40.45
N LYS A 75 -67.70 -21.27 -41.55
CA LYS A 75 -68.50 -20.17 -42.10
C LYS A 75 -69.94 -20.63 -42.37
N LEU A 76 -70.93 -19.83 -41.95
CA LEU A 76 -72.33 -20.04 -42.32
C LEU A 76 -72.57 -19.53 -43.75
N ASP A 77 -73.37 -20.28 -44.52
CA ASP A 77 -73.90 -19.78 -45.80
C ASP A 77 -74.89 -18.64 -45.51
N ALA A 78 -74.61 -17.45 -46.03
CA ALA A 78 -75.31 -16.22 -45.68
C ALA A 78 -75.46 -15.29 -46.89
N GLU A 79 -76.62 -14.65 -46.99
CA GLU A 79 -76.83 -13.51 -47.90
C GLU A 79 -76.26 -12.23 -47.28
N ALA A 80 -75.74 -11.33 -48.12
CA ALA A 80 -75.08 -10.10 -47.64
C ALA A 80 -76.05 -9.26 -46.77
N GLY A 81 -75.61 -8.93 -45.55
CA GLY A 81 -76.41 -8.17 -44.59
C GLY A 81 -77.39 -9.00 -43.74
N SER A 82 -77.46 -10.33 -43.93
CA SER A 82 -78.24 -11.22 -43.07
C SER A 82 -77.65 -11.33 -41.65
N VAL A 83 -78.42 -11.94 -40.74
CA VAL A 83 -77.97 -12.19 -39.37
C VAL A 83 -76.76 -13.13 -39.35
N GLU A 84 -76.75 -14.14 -40.21
CA GLU A 84 -75.67 -15.11 -40.39
C GLU A 84 -74.39 -14.43 -40.92
N ASP A 85 -74.52 -13.45 -41.82
CA ASP A 85 -73.38 -12.65 -42.31
C ASP A 85 -72.75 -11.80 -41.19
N LYS A 86 -73.59 -11.18 -40.34
CA LYS A 86 -73.12 -10.44 -39.15
C LYS A 86 -72.45 -11.34 -38.12
N ILE A 87 -72.96 -12.56 -37.91
CA ILE A 87 -72.34 -13.56 -37.04
C ILE A 87 -70.99 -14.00 -37.60
N ASN A 88 -70.89 -14.25 -38.91
CA ASN A 88 -69.63 -14.56 -39.59
C ASN A 88 -68.59 -13.43 -39.43
N ILE A 89 -69.01 -12.16 -39.58
CA ILE A 89 -68.14 -10.99 -39.39
C ILE A 89 -67.63 -10.92 -37.95
N LEU A 90 -68.51 -11.12 -36.96
CA LEU A 90 -68.16 -11.09 -35.55
C LEU A 90 -67.24 -12.26 -35.16
N ALA A 91 -67.53 -13.47 -35.64
CA ALA A 91 -66.70 -14.66 -35.48
C ALA A 91 -65.29 -14.42 -36.02
N LYS A 92 -65.19 -13.94 -37.25
CA LYS A 92 -63.90 -13.63 -37.87
C LYS A 92 -63.14 -12.54 -37.12
N ALA A 93 -63.81 -11.47 -36.70
CA ALA A 93 -63.20 -10.40 -35.92
C ALA A 93 -62.66 -10.91 -34.56
N HIS A 94 -63.37 -11.83 -33.91
CA HIS A 94 -62.93 -12.44 -32.67
C HIS A 94 -61.76 -13.43 -32.89
N GLU A 95 -61.80 -14.25 -33.94
CA GLU A 95 -60.69 -15.12 -34.34
C GLU A 95 -59.41 -14.32 -34.65
N ASP A 96 -59.54 -13.25 -35.42
CA ASP A 96 -58.41 -12.35 -35.76
C ASP A 96 -57.83 -11.70 -34.50
N MET A 97 -58.68 -11.29 -33.55
CA MET A 97 -58.26 -10.75 -32.25
C MET A 97 -57.54 -11.79 -31.39
N LEU A 98 -58.07 -13.02 -31.32
CA LEU A 98 -57.48 -14.13 -30.58
C LEU A 98 -56.12 -14.54 -31.14
N LEU A 99 -55.97 -14.57 -32.47
CA LEU A 99 -54.71 -14.85 -33.14
C LEU A 99 -53.66 -13.76 -32.82
N ALA A 100 -54.04 -12.49 -32.85
CA ALA A 100 -53.16 -11.38 -32.49
C ALA A 100 -52.73 -11.47 -31.01
N ASP A 101 -53.66 -11.76 -30.09
CA ASP A 101 -53.36 -11.95 -28.67
C ASP A 101 -52.41 -13.13 -28.43
N THR A 102 -52.63 -14.25 -29.13
CA THR A 102 -51.79 -15.45 -29.04
C THR A 102 -50.37 -15.17 -29.55
N LEU A 103 -50.23 -14.40 -30.63
CA LEU A 103 -48.94 -14.01 -31.18
C LEU A 103 -48.15 -13.14 -30.19
N VAL A 104 -48.80 -12.11 -29.64
CA VAL A 104 -48.20 -11.24 -28.63
C VAL A 104 -47.78 -12.02 -27.39
N ALA A 105 -48.64 -12.91 -26.88
CA ALA A 105 -48.32 -13.76 -25.74
C ALA A 105 -47.14 -14.71 -26.01
N GLY A 106 -47.09 -15.31 -27.20
CA GLY A 106 -45.97 -16.15 -27.63
C GLY A 106 -44.64 -15.39 -27.67
N GLU A 107 -44.64 -14.18 -28.23
CA GLU A 107 -43.46 -13.30 -28.20
C GLU A 107 -43.04 -12.92 -26.78
N MET A 108 -43.99 -12.63 -25.88
CA MET A 108 -43.69 -12.34 -24.47
C MET A 108 -43.01 -13.52 -23.76
N VAL A 109 -43.42 -14.75 -24.03
CA VAL A 109 -42.79 -15.95 -23.44
C VAL A 109 -41.35 -16.10 -23.93
N LEU A 110 -41.12 -15.97 -25.23
CA LEU A 110 -39.76 -16.01 -25.80
C LEU A 110 -38.89 -14.87 -25.28
N LEU A 111 -39.49 -13.69 -25.10
CA LEU A 111 -38.82 -12.52 -24.54
C LEU A 111 -38.37 -12.78 -23.10
N ALA A 112 -39.23 -13.37 -22.27
CA ALA A 112 -38.90 -13.67 -20.88
C ALA A 112 -37.69 -14.63 -20.76
N ASP A 113 -37.60 -15.64 -21.62
CA ASP A 113 -36.44 -16.54 -21.68
C ASP A 113 -35.15 -15.80 -22.04
N LYS A 114 -35.19 -14.96 -23.08
CA LYS A 114 -34.05 -14.13 -23.51
C LYS A 114 -33.58 -13.17 -22.41
N VAL A 115 -34.51 -12.52 -21.73
CA VAL A 115 -34.21 -11.61 -20.61
C VAL A 115 -33.58 -12.37 -19.45
N GLY A 116 -34.02 -13.60 -19.17
CA GLY A 116 -33.39 -14.49 -18.20
C GLY A 116 -31.93 -14.85 -18.53
N GLN A 117 -31.57 -14.82 -19.81
CA GLN A 117 -30.19 -15.01 -20.30
C GLN A 117 -29.38 -13.70 -20.35
N GLY A 118 -29.97 -12.57 -19.96
CA GLY A 118 -29.30 -11.26 -19.96
C GLY A 118 -29.43 -10.46 -21.27
N HIS A 119 -30.29 -10.87 -22.20
CA HIS A 119 -30.53 -10.13 -23.43
C HIS A 119 -31.61 -9.06 -23.24
N TYR A 120 -31.20 -7.82 -22.95
CA TYR A 120 -32.14 -6.73 -22.68
C TYR A 120 -32.53 -5.88 -23.91
N MET A 121 -31.89 -6.07 -25.07
CA MET A 121 -32.19 -5.31 -26.30
C MET A 121 -33.43 -5.81 -27.07
N CYS A 122 -34.06 -6.90 -26.61
CA CYS A 122 -35.17 -7.53 -27.32
C CYS A 122 -36.54 -6.94 -26.92
N ARG A 123 -37.51 -6.92 -27.84
CA ARG A 123 -38.85 -6.35 -27.61
C ARG A 123 -39.94 -7.24 -28.21
N VAL A 124 -41.16 -7.11 -27.69
CA VAL A 124 -42.36 -7.65 -28.32
C VAL A 124 -42.77 -6.71 -29.44
N MET A 125 -42.71 -7.21 -30.67
CA MET A 125 -42.90 -6.45 -31.91
C MET A 125 -44.34 -6.53 -32.40
N SER A 126 -45.01 -7.66 -32.16
CA SER A 126 -46.41 -7.87 -32.49
C SER A 126 -47.32 -7.00 -31.62
N ASP A 127 -48.50 -6.62 -32.12
CA ASP A 127 -49.47 -5.81 -31.37
C ASP A 127 -50.88 -6.37 -31.52
N THR A 128 -51.74 -5.97 -30.59
CA THR A 128 -53.14 -6.37 -30.54
C THR A 128 -54.03 -5.20 -30.17
N LYS A 129 -55.30 -5.27 -30.58
CA LYS A 129 -56.33 -4.30 -30.22
C LYS A 129 -56.95 -4.59 -28.87
N THR A 130 -56.69 -5.75 -28.27
CA THR A 130 -57.15 -6.10 -26.92
C THR A 130 -56.46 -5.19 -25.90
N PRO A 131 -57.18 -4.31 -25.18
CA PRO A 131 -56.56 -3.26 -24.37
C PRO A 131 -55.58 -3.77 -23.30
N HIS A 132 -55.90 -4.89 -22.64
CA HIS A 132 -55.05 -5.43 -21.56
C HIS A 132 -53.76 -6.07 -22.09
N VAL A 133 -53.84 -6.78 -23.21
CA VAL A 133 -52.67 -7.42 -23.82
C VAL A 133 -51.76 -6.35 -24.44
N HIS A 134 -52.35 -5.33 -25.08
CA HIS A 134 -51.62 -4.16 -25.55
C HIS A 134 -50.91 -3.41 -24.41
N LEU A 135 -51.60 -3.18 -23.29
CA LEU A 135 -51.01 -2.53 -22.11
C LEU A 135 -49.85 -3.35 -21.55
N LEU A 136 -50.03 -4.67 -21.40
CA LEU A 136 -48.97 -5.56 -20.91
C LEU A 136 -47.73 -5.51 -21.81
N ARG A 137 -47.92 -5.56 -23.14
CA ARG A 137 -46.85 -5.41 -24.12
C ARG A 137 -46.10 -4.11 -23.94
N LYS A 138 -46.83 -2.99 -23.88
CA LYS A 138 -46.25 -1.66 -23.71
C LYS A 138 -45.45 -1.57 -22.42
N THR A 139 -46.01 -2.02 -21.29
CA THR A 139 -45.35 -2.00 -19.99
C THR A 139 -44.10 -2.88 -19.98
N MET A 140 -44.14 -4.07 -20.58
CA MET A 140 -42.98 -4.97 -20.67
C MET A 140 -41.86 -4.35 -21.51
N ASN A 141 -42.18 -3.77 -22.67
CA ASN A 141 -41.20 -3.08 -23.50
C ASN A 141 -40.59 -1.86 -22.78
N SER A 142 -41.40 -1.04 -22.11
CA SER A 142 -40.89 0.11 -21.34
C SER A 142 -40.01 -0.31 -20.14
N MET A 143 -40.32 -1.43 -19.48
CA MET A 143 -39.46 -2.00 -18.44
C MET A 143 -38.10 -2.42 -19.02
N LEU A 144 -38.09 -3.02 -20.20
CA LEU A 144 -36.85 -3.40 -20.87
C LEU A 144 -36.05 -2.19 -21.35
N ASP A 145 -36.70 -1.15 -21.90
CA ASP A 145 -36.05 0.11 -22.28
C ASP A 145 -35.32 0.74 -21.09
N ALA A 146 -35.98 0.79 -19.92
CA ALA A 146 -35.38 1.31 -18.70
C ALA A 146 -34.22 0.43 -18.22
N THR A 147 -34.37 -0.89 -18.29
CA THR A 147 -33.34 -1.83 -17.84
C THR A 147 -32.10 -1.77 -18.72
N GLU A 148 -32.27 -1.77 -20.05
CA GLU A 148 -31.21 -1.61 -21.05
C GLU A 148 -30.43 -0.32 -20.82
N LYS A 149 -31.12 0.82 -20.74
CA LYS A 149 -30.47 2.12 -20.51
C LYS A 149 -29.59 2.15 -19.26
N ASN A 150 -30.03 1.53 -18.17
CA ASN A 150 -29.27 1.48 -16.92
C ASN A 150 -28.05 0.57 -17.04
N ILE A 151 -28.19 -0.60 -17.68
CA ILE A 151 -27.08 -1.53 -17.92
C ILE A 151 -26.04 -0.89 -18.83
N ASP A 152 -26.45 -0.23 -19.91
CA ASP A 152 -25.55 0.48 -20.83
C ASP A 152 -24.78 1.59 -20.10
N SER A 153 -25.46 2.33 -19.22
CA SER A 153 -24.83 3.36 -18.40
C SER A 153 -23.79 2.76 -17.44
N ALA A 154 -24.09 1.63 -16.82
CA ALA A 154 -23.14 0.91 -15.96
C ALA A 154 -21.90 0.43 -16.74
N ILE A 155 -22.12 -0.22 -17.90
CA ILE A 155 -21.05 -0.70 -18.78
C ILE A 155 -20.15 0.45 -19.21
N LYS A 156 -20.74 1.57 -19.65
CA LYS A 156 -19.99 2.75 -20.09
C LYS A 156 -19.08 3.31 -18.99
N VAL A 157 -19.56 3.36 -17.74
CA VAL A 157 -18.72 3.81 -16.63
C VAL A 157 -17.61 2.80 -16.35
N LEU A 158 -17.92 1.50 -16.28
CA LEU A 158 -16.93 0.45 -16.03
C LEU A 158 -15.84 0.42 -17.10
N GLU A 159 -16.19 0.61 -18.37
CA GLU A 159 -15.24 0.73 -19.48
C GLU A 159 -14.34 1.96 -19.30
N ALA A 160 -14.93 3.11 -18.95
CA ALA A 160 -14.15 4.31 -18.64
C ALA A 160 -13.18 4.10 -17.46
N LEU A 161 -13.60 3.41 -16.40
CA LEU A 161 -12.72 3.06 -15.27
C LEU A 161 -11.59 2.12 -15.73
N SER A 162 -11.88 1.14 -16.57
CA SER A 162 -10.85 0.22 -17.12
C SER A 162 -9.82 0.93 -17.99
N GLU A 163 -10.20 2.02 -18.64
CA GLU A 163 -9.32 2.85 -19.46
C GLU A 163 -8.63 3.97 -18.65
N GLY A 164 -8.74 3.96 -17.31
CA GLY A 164 -8.11 4.95 -16.42
C GLY A 164 -8.84 6.28 -16.32
N ARG A 165 -10.06 6.41 -16.88
CA ARG A 165 -10.89 7.63 -16.77
C ARG A 165 -11.81 7.56 -15.57
N PHE A 166 -11.25 7.85 -14.39
CA PHE A 166 -11.95 7.69 -13.12
C PHE A 166 -13.00 8.75 -12.79
N SER A 167 -13.15 9.83 -13.56
CA SER A 167 -14.16 10.88 -13.30
C SER A 167 -15.52 10.64 -13.99
N THR A 168 -15.64 9.59 -14.82
CA THR A 168 -16.92 9.26 -15.51
C THR A 168 -17.94 8.72 -14.53
N ARG A 169 -19.20 9.20 -14.57
CA ARG A 169 -20.26 8.80 -13.65
C ARG A 169 -21.54 8.41 -14.39
N ALA A 170 -22.27 7.45 -13.85
CA ALA A 170 -23.62 7.12 -14.28
C ALA A 170 -24.63 8.00 -13.54
N GLU A 171 -25.68 8.41 -14.24
CA GLU A 171 -26.81 9.10 -13.64
C GLU A 171 -27.71 8.10 -12.90
N VAL A 172 -28.02 8.38 -11.63
CA VAL A 172 -28.78 7.45 -10.76
C VAL A 172 -30.23 7.93 -10.62
N ASN A 173 -31.06 7.60 -11.61
CA ASN A 173 -32.49 7.98 -11.65
C ASN A 173 -33.43 6.79 -11.41
N VAL A 174 -32.91 5.69 -10.88
CA VAL A 174 -33.67 4.47 -10.61
C VAL A 174 -33.49 4.04 -9.17
N GLU A 175 -34.54 3.43 -8.62
CA GLU A 175 -34.57 2.99 -7.23
C GLU A 175 -34.18 1.51 -7.08
N GLY A 176 -34.10 1.04 -5.84
CA GLY A 176 -33.83 -0.35 -5.51
C GLY A 176 -32.41 -0.80 -5.89
N LYS A 177 -32.27 -2.07 -6.29
CA LYS A 177 -30.96 -2.69 -6.55
C LYS A 177 -30.21 -2.05 -7.74
N MET A 178 -30.94 -1.62 -8.77
CA MET A 178 -30.30 -0.97 -9.93
C MET A 178 -29.70 0.39 -9.54
N GLY A 179 -30.42 1.18 -8.74
CA GLY A 179 -29.89 2.44 -8.21
C GLY A 179 -28.66 2.24 -7.34
N GLN A 180 -28.69 1.23 -6.45
CA GLN A 180 -27.53 0.86 -5.63
C GLN A 180 -26.35 0.42 -6.49
N MET A 181 -26.56 -0.38 -7.54
CA MET A 181 -25.50 -0.80 -8.46
C MET A 181 -24.82 0.41 -9.12
N LEU A 182 -25.58 1.33 -9.69
CA LEU A 182 -25.03 2.53 -10.33
C LEU A 182 -24.30 3.43 -9.33
N SER A 183 -24.87 3.60 -8.13
CA SER A 183 -24.22 4.36 -7.06
C SER A 183 -22.89 3.72 -6.62
N LYS A 184 -22.83 2.39 -6.49
CA LYS A 184 -21.59 1.68 -6.11
C LYS A 184 -20.52 1.75 -7.19
N ILE A 185 -20.90 1.74 -8.46
CA ILE A 185 -19.96 1.97 -9.57
C ILE A 185 -19.39 3.40 -9.51
N ASN A 186 -20.23 4.40 -9.20
CA ASN A 186 -19.76 5.77 -9.00
C ASN A 186 -18.82 5.91 -7.79
N GLU A 187 -19.13 5.26 -6.67
CA GLU A 187 -18.24 5.21 -5.48
C GLU A 187 -16.88 4.59 -5.82
N LEU A 188 -16.87 3.51 -6.62
CA LEU A 188 -15.64 2.89 -7.10
C LEU A 188 -14.79 3.89 -7.93
N GLY A 189 -15.42 4.69 -8.78
CA GLY A 189 -14.73 5.74 -9.53
C GLY A 189 -14.08 6.79 -8.63
N VAL A 190 -14.76 7.22 -7.57
CA VAL A 190 -14.20 8.16 -6.57
C VAL A 190 -13.00 7.54 -5.85
N ALA A 191 -13.09 6.26 -5.45
CA ALA A 191 -11.99 5.58 -4.78
C ALA A 191 -10.74 5.45 -5.69
N LEU A 192 -10.93 5.14 -6.97
CA LEU A 192 -9.84 5.05 -7.94
C LEU A 192 -9.19 6.42 -8.23
N GLU A 193 -9.98 7.48 -8.34
CA GLU A 193 -9.50 8.86 -8.50
C GLU A 193 -8.66 9.30 -7.28
N SER A 194 -9.12 8.98 -6.07
CA SER A 194 -8.34 9.23 -4.85
C SER A 194 -7.04 8.42 -4.81
N MET A 195 -7.07 7.17 -5.26
CA MET A 195 -5.89 6.31 -5.33
C MET A 195 -4.87 6.83 -6.35
N GLU A 196 -5.33 7.33 -7.50
CA GLU A 196 -4.46 7.95 -8.51
C GLU A 196 -3.75 9.18 -7.96
N HIS A 197 -4.49 10.04 -7.26
CA HIS A 197 -3.92 11.22 -6.62
C HIS A 197 -2.84 10.85 -5.59
N GLN A 198 -3.12 9.91 -4.69
CA GLN A 198 -2.16 9.42 -3.71
C GLN A 198 -0.93 8.79 -4.36
N ASN A 199 -1.11 8.06 -5.45
CA ASN A 199 0.01 7.45 -6.16
C ASN A 199 0.92 8.49 -6.82
N ASN A 200 0.34 9.58 -7.34
CA ASN A 200 1.10 10.71 -7.87
C ASN A 200 1.86 11.46 -6.76
N GLU A 201 1.25 11.71 -5.61
CA GLU A 201 1.93 12.29 -4.45
C GLU A 201 3.08 11.40 -3.96
N ALA A 202 2.84 10.09 -3.83
CA ALA A 202 3.87 9.13 -3.43
C ALA A 202 5.05 9.11 -4.41
N LYS A 203 4.78 9.22 -5.72
CA LYS A 203 5.80 9.33 -6.76
C LYS A 203 6.63 10.60 -6.61
N GLU A 204 6.00 11.74 -6.32
CA GLU A 204 6.70 13.01 -6.10
C GLU A 204 7.59 12.96 -4.84
N VAL A 205 7.08 12.41 -3.74
CA VAL A 205 7.86 12.21 -2.51
C VAL A 205 9.05 11.28 -2.77
N LEU A 206 8.87 10.19 -3.51
CA LEU A 206 9.95 9.26 -3.85
C LEU A 206 11.03 9.92 -4.71
N ASP A 207 10.63 10.73 -5.71
CA ASP A 207 11.57 11.48 -6.56
C ASP A 207 12.37 12.51 -5.74
N ASN A 208 11.69 13.25 -4.86
CA ASN A 208 12.35 14.19 -3.95
C ASN A 208 13.32 13.49 -2.99
N ASN A 209 12.91 12.37 -2.39
CA ASN A 209 13.78 11.59 -1.51
C ASN A 209 15.01 11.05 -2.25
N THR A 210 14.84 10.60 -3.50
CA THR A 210 15.95 10.12 -4.35
C THR A 210 16.94 11.25 -4.65
N LYS A 211 16.44 12.44 -4.99
CA LYS A 211 17.28 13.64 -5.19
C LYS A 211 18.01 14.06 -3.92
N HIS A 212 17.31 14.08 -2.78
CA HIS A 212 17.92 14.40 -1.49
C HIS A 212 19.01 13.40 -1.11
N LEU A 213 18.74 12.10 -1.25
CA LEU A 213 19.71 11.04 -0.97
C LEU A 213 20.97 11.22 -1.84
N LYS A 214 20.79 11.47 -3.14
CA LYS A 214 21.91 11.74 -4.06
C LYS A 214 22.73 12.95 -3.61
N SER A 215 22.08 14.06 -3.27
CA SER A 215 22.76 15.27 -2.78
C SER A 215 23.53 15.01 -1.49
N THR A 216 22.97 14.24 -0.54
CA THR A 216 23.65 13.91 0.71
C THR A 216 24.86 12.99 0.48
N ILE A 217 24.76 12.03 -0.45
CA ILE A 217 25.89 11.18 -0.86
C ILE A 217 27.02 12.05 -1.46
N GLU A 218 26.69 12.98 -2.34
CA GLU A 218 27.65 13.91 -2.94
C GLU A 218 28.33 14.80 -1.88
N GLU A 219 27.57 15.36 -0.93
CA GLU A 219 28.11 16.20 0.15
C GLU A 219 29.03 15.44 1.10
N LEU A 220 28.63 14.23 1.51
CA LEU A 220 29.45 13.35 2.34
C LEU A 220 30.79 13.06 1.65
N ARG A 221 30.76 12.73 0.35
CA ARG A 221 31.94 12.43 -0.45
C ARG A 221 32.85 13.64 -0.63
N SER A 222 32.31 14.78 -1.07
CA SER A 222 33.14 15.93 -1.45
C SER A 222 33.71 16.68 -0.25
N THR A 223 33.04 16.61 0.89
CA THR A 223 33.36 17.44 2.05
C THR A 223 33.87 16.60 3.20
N LYS A 224 33.08 15.64 3.69
CA LYS A 224 33.37 14.94 4.94
C LYS A 224 34.46 13.90 4.83
N PHE A 225 34.49 13.12 3.74
CA PHE A 225 35.58 12.18 3.50
C PHE A 225 36.91 12.88 3.25
N VAL A 226 36.90 13.98 2.48
CA VAL A 226 38.12 14.77 2.23
C VAL A 226 38.67 15.39 3.53
N GLU A 227 37.80 15.97 4.35
CA GLU A 227 38.15 16.52 5.67
C GLU A 227 38.74 15.43 6.57
N LEU A 228 38.13 14.25 6.60
CA LEU A 228 38.56 13.16 7.46
C LEU A 228 39.88 12.51 7.00
N ASN A 229 40.10 12.33 5.70
CA ASN A 229 41.40 11.92 5.16
C ASN A 229 42.50 12.92 5.52
N GLY A 230 42.19 14.23 5.49
CA GLY A 230 43.11 15.26 5.97
C GLY A 230 43.47 15.10 7.45
N MET A 231 42.48 14.82 8.30
CA MET A 231 42.70 14.58 9.74
C MET A 231 43.50 13.30 10.02
N ILE A 232 43.25 12.21 9.28
CA ILE A 232 44.02 10.96 9.36
C ILE A 232 45.49 11.24 9.03
N ASN A 233 45.76 11.86 7.88
CA ASN A 233 47.13 12.19 7.45
C ASN A 233 47.85 13.06 8.49
N SER A 234 47.19 14.10 9.01
CA SER A 234 47.77 14.94 10.06
C SER A 234 48.04 14.15 11.35
N THR A 235 47.20 13.18 11.69
CA THR A 235 47.39 12.33 12.87
C THR A 235 48.61 11.43 12.70
N VAL A 236 48.78 10.82 11.51
CA VAL A 236 49.96 10.02 11.16
C VAL A 236 51.25 10.85 11.27
N GLU A 237 51.26 12.05 10.70
CA GLU A 237 52.41 12.96 10.79
C GLU A 237 52.77 13.31 12.25
N ARG A 238 51.74 13.56 13.09
CA ARG A 238 51.95 13.85 14.51
C ARG A 238 52.50 12.66 15.27
N ILE A 239 52.00 11.45 15.02
CA ILE A 239 52.52 10.20 15.62
C ILE A 239 53.99 10.01 15.25
N GLN A 240 54.32 10.15 13.96
CA GLN A 240 55.71 10.04 13.49
C GLN A 240 56.62 11.10 14.12
N SER A 241 56.13 12.34 14.28
CA SER A 241 56.88 13.39 14.96
C SER A 241 57.13 13.08 16.44
N VAL A 242 56.14 12.53 17.15
CA VAL A 242 56.30 12.12 18.56
C VAL A 242 57.28 10.95 18.66
N ALA A 243 57.14 9.93 17.82
CA ALA A 243 58.08 8.80 17.78
C ALA A 243 59.53 9.26 17.54
N GLY A 244 59.75 10.25 16.67
CA GLY A 244 61.06 10.85 16.45
C GLY A 244 61.62 11.54 17.70
N LYS A 245 60.79 12.28 18.44
CA LYS A 245 61.18 12.96 19.70
C LYS A 245 61.48 11.97 20.82
N GLU A 246 60.70 10.90 20.93
CA GLU A 246 60.93 9.82 21.90
C GLU A 246 62.26 9.11 21.63
N HIS A 247 62.60 8.88 20.34
CA HIS A 247 63.89 8.31 19.95
C HIS A 247 65.07 9.22 20.33
N GLU A 248 64.95 10.53 20.10
CA GLU A 248 65.95 11.52 20.54
C GLU A 248 66.10 11.54 22.07
N LEU A 249 64.99 11.51 22.80
CA LEU A 249 64.98 11.49 24.26
C LEU A 249 65.64 10.23 24.82
N SER A 250 65.41 9.06 24.21
CA SER A 250 66.08 7.81 24.57
C SER A 250 67.61 7.94 24.43
N GLY A 251 68.09 8.54 23.34
CA GLY A 251 69.52 8.82 23.15
C GLY A 251 70.09 9.76 24.22
N ASN A 252 69.34 10.81 24.59
CA ASN A 252 69.74 11.74 25.65
C ASN A 252 69.81 11.07 27.02
N LEU A 253 68.87 10.17 27.35
CA LEU A 253 68.91 9.40 28.59
C LEU A 253 70.11 8.45 28.64
N GLN A 254 70.43 7.77 27.54
CA GLN A 254 71.64 6.92 27.47
C GLN A 254 72.92 7.72 27.71
N ALA A 255 73.04 8.91 27.11
CA ALA A 255 74.15 9.81 27.37
C ALA A 255 74.21 10.25 28.85
N LEU A 256 73.05 10.52 29.46
CA LEU A 256 72.97 10.90 30.87
C LEU A 256 73.39 9.76 31.82
N VAL A 257 73.06 8.51 31.52
CA VAL A 257 73.58 7.33 32.24
C VAL A 257 75.10 7.28 32.15
N GLY A 258 75.67 7.47 30.96
CA GLY A 258 77.13 7.53 30.76
C GLY A 258 77.79 8.60 31.63
N ASN A 259 77.26 9.82 31.62
CA ASN A 259 77.76 10.94 32.44
C ASN A 259 77.65 10.65 33.95
N ALA A 260 76.57 10.01 34.39
CA ALA A 260 76.38 9.63 35.80
C ALA A 260 77.38 8.54 36.23
N GLN A 261 77.69 7.58 35.36
CA GLN A 261 78.70 6.56 35.58
C GLN A 261 80.12 7.15 35.64
N GLU A 262 80.44 8.09 34.76
CA GLU A 262 81.73 8.81 34.80
C GLU A 262 81.86 9.62 36.10
N THR A 263 80.80 10.31 36.51
CA THR A 263 80.76 11.03 37.80
C THR A 263 81.01 10.07 38.96
N LYS A 264 80.40 8.88 38.93
CA LYS A 264 80.63 7.84 39.95
C LYS A 264 82.09 7.39 39.99
N ALA A 265 82.77 7.24 38.85
CA ALA A 265 84.18 6.89 38.79
C ALA A 265 85.08 7.97 39.41
N ILE A 266 84.75 9.25 39.18
CA ILE A 266 85.43 10.39 39.82
C ILE A 266 85.24 10.34 41.34
N LEU A 267 84.02 10.07 41.83
CA LEU A 267 83.76 9.98 43.27
C LEU A 267 84.56 8.87 43.95
N VAL A 268 84.75 7.71 43.29
CA VAL A 268 85.64 6.64 43.78
C VAL A 268 87.07 7.15 43.93
N THR A 269 87.57 7.86 42.91
CA THR A 269 88.93 8.43 42.93
C THR A 269 89.10 9.44 44.09
N ILE A 270 88.10 10.29 44.34
CA ILE A 270 88.13 11.23 45.47
C ILE A 270 88.06 10.48 46.80
N GLY A 271 87.30 9.37 46.85
CA GLY A 271 87.24 8.46 47.99
C GLY A 271 88.62 7.91 48.35
N ASP A 272 89.34 7.39 47.35
CA ASP A 272 90.70 6.88 47.50
C ASP A 272 91.66 7.99 48.00
N ILE A 273 91.53 9.22 47.50
CA ILE A 273 92.30 10.38 47.97
C ILE A 273 91.97 10.72 49.43
N ALA A 274 90.69 10.69 49.80
CA ALA A 274 90.26 10.96 51.17
C ALA A 274 90.77 9.87 52.15
N ASP A 275 90.72 8.59 51.75
CA ASP A 275 91.33 7.48 52.49
C ASP A 275 92.85 7.67 52.67
N GLN A 276 93.56 8.02 51.60
CA GLN A 276 95.00 8.32 51.68
C GLN A 276 95.29 9.53 52.59
N THR A 277 94.46 10.57 52.51
CA THR A 277 94.59 11.77 53.36
C THR A 277 94.34 11.43 54.82
N ASN A 278 93.36 10.59 55.11
CA ASN A 278 93.05 10.09 56.45
C ASN A 278 94.24 9.30 57.04
N LEU A 279 94.84 8.42 56.24
CA LEU A 279 96.04 7.67 56.63
C LEU A 279 97.26 8.57 56.85
N LEU A 280 97.48 9.56 55.98
CA LEU A 280 98.56 10.55 56.13
C LEU A 280 98.38 11.37 57.41
N ALA A 281 97.15 11.83 57.69
CA ALA A 281 96.82 12.57 58.90
C ALA A 281 97.01 11.73 60.17
N LEU A 282 96.63 10.44 60.13
CA LEU A 282 96.88 9.51 61.22
C LEU A 282 98.37 9.34 61.49
N ASN A 283 99.19 9.13 60.46
CA ASN A 283 100.64 9.03 60.58
C ASN A 283 101.25 10.32 61.16
N ALA A 284 100.77 11.49 60.73
CA ALA A 284 101.20 12.77 61.26
C ALA A 284 100.81 12.98 62.73
N ALA A 285 99.61 12.55 63.13
CA ALA A 285 99.16 12.60 64.53
C ALA A 285 100.02 11.71 65.44
N ILE A 286 100.39 10.51 64.96
CA ILE A 286 101.29 9.60 65.67
C ILE A 286 102.67 10.25 65.87
N GLU A 287 103.25 10.84 64.82
CA GLU A 287 104.58 11.45 64.91
C GLU A 287 104.56 12.75 65.75
N ALA A 288 103.46 13.52 65.71
CA ALA A 288 103.25 14.67 66.57
C ALA A 288 103.14 14.28 68.06
N ALA A 289 102.47 13.18 68.37
CA ALA A 289 102.42 12.63 69.73
C ALA A 289 103.82 12.16 70.21
N ARG A 290 104.62 11.60 69.29
CA ARG A 290 105.99 11.15 69.55
C ARG A 290 106.96 12.29 69.88
N ALA A 291 106.73 13.49 69.31
CA ALA A 291 107.52 14.69 69.58
C ALA A 291 107.20 15.40 70.92
N GLY A 292 106.21 14.91 71.69
CA GLY A 292 105.86 15.44 73.02
C GLY A 292 105.35 16.89 72.98
N GLU A 293 105.82 17.75 73.89
CA GLU A 293 105.36 19.15 73.97
C GLU A 293 105.67 19.97 72.70
N HIS A 294 106.73 19.64 71.97
CA HIS A 294 107.09 20.32 70.71
C HIS A 294 106.15 19.99 69.55
N GLY A 295 105.40 18.87 69.64
CA GLY A 295 104.48 18.40 68.60
C GLY A 295 103.02 18.82 68.76
N ARG A 296 102.65 19.51 69.87
CA ARG A 296 101.23 19.82 70.18
C ARG A 296 100.51 20.59 69.08
N GLY A 297 101.16 21.57 68.44
CA GLY A 297 100.58 22.32 67.34
C GLY A 297 100.31 21.45 66.10
N PHE A 298 101.23 20.55 65.78
CA PHE A 298 101.09 19.61 64.66
C PHE A 298 100.03 18.55 64.93
N ALA A 299 99.88 18.08 66.18
CA ALA A 299 98.85 17.12 66.56
C ALA A 299 97.44 17.66 66.31
N VAL A 300 97.18 18.93 66.65
CA VAL A 300 95.87 19.58 66.41
C VAL A 300 95.57 19.69 64.92
N VAL A 301 96.56 20.06 64.10
CA VAL A 301 96.40 20.14 62.64
C VAL A 301 96.14 18.75 62.05
N ALA A 302 96.89 17.73 62.49
CA ALA A 302 96.71 16.36 62.02
C ALA A 302 95.31 15.82 62.35
N ASP A 303 94.79 16.06 63.56
CA ASP A 303 93.43 15.68 63.93
C ASP A 303 92.37 16.43 63.11
N GLU A 304 92.59 17.70 62.78
CA GLU A 304 91.64 18.46 61.95
C GLU A 304 91.64 17.97 60.49
N VAL A 305 92.81 17.63 59.94
CA VAL A 305 92.92 17.00 58.61
C VAL A 305 92.24 15.61 58.61
N ARG A 306 92.42 14.83 59.68
CA ARG A 306 91.77 13.51 59.84
C ARG A 306 90.25 13.64 59.83
N LYS A 307 89.69 14.56 60.63
CA LYS A 307 88.25 14.84 60.65
C LYS A 307 87.74 15.34 59.30
N LEU A 308 88.52 16.15 58.59
CA LEU A 308 88.14 16.64 57.26
C LEU A 308 88.09 15.49 56.24
N ALA A 309 89.03 14.55 56.30
CA ALA A 309 89.03 13.34 55.47
C ALA A 309 87.83 12.44 55.78
N GLU A 310 87.56 12.13 57.05
CA GLU A 310 86.37 11.36 57.49
C GLU A 310 85.06 12.03 57.02
N ARG A 311 84.96 13.37 57.15
CA ARG A 311 83.79 14.13 56.69
C ARG A 311 83.65 14.09 55.16
N THR A 312 84.77 14.12 54.43
CA THR A 312 84.78 13.99 52.98
C THR A 312 84.26 12.62 52.55
N GLN A 313 84.72 11.54 53.18
CA GLN A 313 84.23 10.17 52.92
C GLN A 313 82.74 10.04 53.16
N LYS A 314 82.23 10.60 54.26
CA LYS A 314 80.79 10.61 54.55
C LYS A 314 80.01 11.32 53.43
N SER A 315 80.45 12.50 53.01
CA SER A 315 79.81 13.23 51.90
C SER A 315 79.87 12.46 50.58
N LEU A 316 80.98 11.79 50.28
CA LEU A 316 81.11 10.97 49.07
C LEU A 316 80.16 9.78 49.06
N ALA A 317 79.91 9.15 50.21
CA ALA A 317 78.92 8.07 50.35
C ALA A 317 77.50 8.59 50.08
N GLU A 318 77.14 9.76 50.62
CA GLU A 318 75.85 10.41 50.38
C GLU A 318 75.66 10.79 48.90
N ILE A 319 76.69 11.36 48.26
CA ILE A 319 76.66 11.69 46.82
C ILE A 319 76.55 10.40 45.97
N SER A 320 77.31 9.35 46.30
CA SER A 320 77.26 8.07 45.58
C SER A 320 75.88 7.42 45.67
N ALA A 321 75.22 7.48 46.83
CA ALA A 321 73.85 7.02 46.98
C ALA A 321 72.89 7.81 46.08
N THR A 322 73.05 9.14 46.03
CA THR A 322 72.24 10.03 45.17
C THR A 322 72.42 9.71 43.69
N ILE A 323 73.67 9.47 43.25
CA ILE A 323 73.96 9.06 41.86
C ILE A 323 73.32 7.71 41.51
N ASN A 324 73.34 6.73 42.43
CA ASN A 324 72.68 5.45 42.18
C ASN A 324 71.15 5.62 42.01
N VAL A 325 70.52 6.46 42.84
CA VAL A 325 69.08 6.77 42.69
C VAL A 325 68.82 7.46 41.35
N LEU A 326 69.69 8.38 40.93
CA LEU A 326 69.57 9.07 39.64
C LEU A 326 69.69 8.09 38.47
N ILE A 327 70.63 7.15 38.49
CA ILE A 327 70.76 6.10 37.47
C ILE A 327 69.50 5.23 37.41
N GLN A 328 68.96 4.84 38.57
CA GLN A 328 67.72 4.06 38.61
C GLN A 328 66.56 4.82 37.97
N ALA A 329 66.36 6.09 38.34
CA ALA A 329 65.31 6.93 37.78
C ALA A 329 65.44 7.12 36.27
N ILE A 330 66.66 7.19 35.74
CA ILE A 330 66.88 7.25 34.28
C ILE A 330 66.50 5.93 33.61
N ASN A 331 66.86 4.79 34.19
CA ASN A 331 66.49 3.48 33.65
C ASN A 331 64.98 3.28 33.64
N ASP A 332 64.29 3.64 34.73
CA ASP A 332 62.82 3.57 34.84
C ASP A 332 62.13 4.47 33.78
N ASN A 333 62.67 5.67 33.56
CA ASN A 333 62.21 6.54 32.47
C ASN A 333 62.48 5.93 31.09
N SER A 334 63.63 5.30 30.87
CA SER A 334 63.96 4.64 29.61
C SER A 334 63.00 3.47 29.30
N GLU A 335 62.61 2.70 30.31
CA GLU A 335 61.60 1.64 30.17
C GLU A 335 60.24 2.23 29.79
N SER A 336 59.83 3.32 30.44
CA SER A 336 58.58 4.03 30.12
C SER A 336 58.58 4.59 28.69
N LEU A 337 59.71 5.12 28.21
CA LEU A 337 59.83 5.57 26.82
C LEU A 337 59.66 4.40 25.83
N HIS A 338 60.25 3.24 26.12
CA HIS A 338 60.08 2.06 25.26
C HIS A 338 58.62 1.62 25.17
N GLN A 339 57.90 1.60 26.28
CA GLN A 339 56.47 1.30 26.29
C GLN A 339 55.68 2.32 25.45
N ASN A 340 55.97 3.62 25.59
CA ASN A 340 55.33 4.66 24.77
C ASN A 340 55.60 4.48 23.26
N MET A 341 56.81 4.03 22.88
CA MET A 341 57.13 3.76 21.47
C MET A 341 56.33 2.58 20.91
N ASP A 342 56.14 1.52 21.69
CA ASP A 342 55.30 0.39 21.31
C ASP A 342 53.83 0.83 21.12
N GLU A 343 53.29 1.63 22.06
CA GLU A 343 51.94 2.19 21.94
C GLU A 343 51.77 3.09 20.70
N MET A 344 52.80 3.86 20.33
CA MET A 344 52.79 4.68 19.11
C MET A 344 52.78 3.82 17.83
N MET A 345 53.44 2.67 17.84
CA MET A 345 53.42 1.73 16.71
C MET A 345 52.02 1.10 16.54
N ASP A 346 51.38 0.72 17.65
CA ASP A 346 50.01 0.22 17.65
C ASP A 346 49.00 1.29 17.17
N LEU A 347 49.17 2.54 17.62
CA LEU A 347 48.36 3.67 17.14
C LEU A 347 48.50 3.87 15.63
N THR A 348 49.70 3.72 15.08
CA THR A 348 49.93 3.81 13.64
C THR A 348 49.18 2.72 12.88
N HIS A 349 49.19 1.48 13.40
CA HIS A 349 48.43 0.37 12.81
C HIS A 349 46.91 0.61 12.88
N TYR A 350 46.42 1.11 14.01
CA TYR A 350 45.01 1.43 14.19
C TYR A 350 44.54 2.51 13.21
N VAL A 351 45.32 3.59 13.05
CA VAL A 351 45.02 4.66 12.09
C VAL A 351 45.01 4.13 10.65
N GLY A 352 45.92 3.24 10.28
CA GLY A 352 45.91 2.57 8.97
C GLY A 352 44.66 1.70 8.74
N THR A 353 44.14 1.07 9.79
CA THR A 353 42.88 0.31 9.71
C THR A 353 41.67 1.25 9.50
N VAL A 354 41.66 2.41 10.15
CA VAL A 354 40.61 3.43 9.96
C VAL A 354 40.61 3.95 8.51
N ASP A 355 41.80 4.18 7.94
CA ASP A 355 41.98 4.58 6.53
C ASP A 355 41.40 3.52 5.57
N GLN A 356 41.72 2.24 5.79
CA GLN A 356 41.13 1.15 4.99
C GLN A 356 39.59 1.08 5.11
N LYS A 357 39.04 1.29 6.31
CA LYS A 357 37.59 1.29 6.52
C LYS A 357 36.91 2.49 5.86
N MET A 358 37.60 3.62 5.78
CA MET A 358 37.16 4.80 5.02
C MET A 358 37.03 4.47 3.53
N ASP A 359 38.03 3.81 2.93
CA ASP A 359 37.97 3.40 1.53
C ASP A 359 36.82 2.41 1.26
N GLU A 360 36.60 1.43 2.14
CA GLU A 360 35.46 0.50 2.03
C GLU A 360 34.11 1.23 2.07
N LEU A 361 33.96 2.23 2.95
CA LEU A 361 32.74 3.05 3.01
C LEU A 361 32.53 3.85 1.73
N LEU A 362 33.60 4.39 1.14
CA LEU A 362 33.54 5.15 -0.11
C LEU A 362 33.05 4.27 -1.27
N ILE A 363 33.55 3.04 -1.36
CA ILE A 363 33.08 2.04 -2.35
C ILE A 363 31.59 1.71 -2.13
N SER A 364 31.17 1.51 -0.87
CA SER A 364 29.77 1.22 -0.57
C SER A 364 28.84 2.38 -0.93
N MET A 365 29.31 3.63 -0.78
CA MET A 365 28.55 4.81 -1.18
C MET A 365 28.42 4.92 -2.71
N ASP A 366 29.49 4.59 -3.45
CA ASP A 366 29.45 4.54 -4.91
C ASP A 366 28.45 3.49 -5.44
N ALA A 367 28.24 2.40 -4.70
CA ALA A 367 27.22 1.39 -5.04
C ALA A 367 25.77 1.85 -4.76
N MET A 368 25.58 2.88 -3.93
CA MET A 368 24.27 3.47 -3.60
C MET A 368 23.91 4.67 -4.47
N SER A 369 24.90 5.26 -5.17
CA SER A 369 24.74 6.29 -6.20
C SER A 369 24.27 5.70 -7.53
#